data_AF-A0A7U4DMY3-F1
#
_entry.id   AF-A0A7U4DMY3-F1
#
_cell.length_a   1.000
_cell.length_b   1.000
_cell.length_c   1.000
_cell.angle_alpha   90.00
_cell.angle_beta   90.00
_cell.angle_gamma   90.00
#
_symmetry.space_group_name_H-M   'P 1'
#
loop_
_entity.id
_entity.type
_entity.pdbx_description
1 polymer ?
#
loop_
_entity_poly.entity_id
_entity_poly.type
_entity_poly.pdbx_seq_one_letter_code
_entity_poly.pdbx_strand_id
1 'polypeptide(L)'
;MDNRDVLRCLRPPVVHLPKDFLPKISDLPGELKTVATAIDEHMPGDGVRLTLLLAQVFPGQHLYLRKPDKFIRLWRNVIMRSIYDQGNITAHELSSLTGVCERQVWTILGEAADEQQGKQGGAEEQDG
;
A
#
# COMPACT_ATOMS: atom_id res chain seq x y z
N MET A 1 33.99 -20.57 -11.39
CA MET A 1 32.73 -20.12 -10.79
C MET A 1 33.10 -19.39 -9.51
N ASP A 2 32.79 -18.10 -9.44
CA ASP A 2 33.21 -17.22 -8.35
C ASP A 2 32.29 -17.44 -7.14
N ASN A 3 32.85 -17.75 -5.97
CA ASN A 3 32.06 -18.06 -4.75
C ASN A 3 31.23 -16.87 -4.22
N ARG A 4 31.36 -15.69 -4.86
CA ARG A 4 30.57 -14.49 -4.55
C ARG A 4 29.15 -14.52 -5.11
N ASP A 5 28.87 -15.38 -6.09
CA ASP A 5 27.54 -15.47 -6.71
C ASP A 5 26.55 -16.34 -5.94
N VAL A 6 27.03 -17.24 -5.07
CA VAL A 6 26.17 -18.16 -4.31
C VAL A 6 25.46 -17.45 -3.14
N LEU A 7 26.05 -16.37 -2.61
CA LEU A 7 25.46 -15.56 -1.54
C LEU A 7 24.39 -14.57 -2.04
N ARG A 8 24.20 -14.40 -3.35
CA ARG A 8 23.13 -13.55 -3.90
C ARG A 8 21.73 -14.16 -3.79
N CYS A 9 21.63 -15.48 -3.57
CA CYS A 9 20.35 -16.19 -3.63
C CYS A 9 19.65 -16.38 -2.28
N LEU A 10 20.30 -16.04 -1.16
CA LEU A 10 19.70 -16.11 0.18
C LEU A 10 19.64 -14.72 0.77
N ARG A 11 18.57 -13.97 0.43
CA ARG A 11 18.22 -12.76 1.18
C ARG A 11 18.06 -13.19 2.65
N PRO A 12 18.84 -12.65 3.61
CA PRO A 12 18.72 -13.04 5.00
C PRO A 12 17.28 -12.81 5.47
N PRO A 13 16.75 -13.67 6.37
CA PRO A 13 15.40 -13.51 6.87
C PRO A 13 15.23 -12.15 7.53
N VAL A 14 14.05 -11.55 7.36
CA VAL A 14 13.72 -10.29 8.02
C VAL A 14 13.77 -10.49 9.53
N VAL A 15 14.58 -9.69 10.20
CA VAL A 15 14.70 -9.69 11.67
C VAL A 15 13.80 -8.61 12.24
N HIS A 16 12.85 -9.02 13.08
CA HIS A 16 12.02 -8.11 13.87
C HIS A 16 12.77 -7.73 15.14
N LEU A 17 13.26 -6.48 15.19
CA LEU A 17 13.93 -5.94 16.37
C LEU A 17 12.90 -5.61 17.46
N PRO A 18 13.13 -6.01 18.72
CA PRO A 18 12.33 -5.54 19.85
C PRO A 18 12.46 -4.02 20.00
N LYS A 19 11.45 -3.38 20.62
CA LYS A 19 11.41 -1.92 20.80
C LYS A 19 12.64 -1.36 21.50
N ASP A 20 13.19 -2.10 22.46
CA ASP A 20 14.35 -1.68 23.25
C ASP A 20 15.66 -1.61 22.43
N PHE A 21 15.69 -2.28 21.28
CA PHE A 21 16.84 -2.30 20.37
C PHE A 21 16.67 -1.36 19.17
N LEU A 22 15.55 -0.63 19.08
CA LEU A 22 15.37 0.35 18.04
C LEU A 22 16.23 1.58 18.33
N PRO A 23 17.08 2.01 17.38
CA PRO A 23 17.87 3.23 17.54
C PRO A 23 16.96 4.45 17.57
N LYS A 24 17.49 5.59 18.01
CA LYS A 24 16.75 6.86 17.87
C LYS A 24 16.75 7.27 16.40
N ILE A 25 15.75 8.06 16.00
CA ILE A 25 15.68 8.64 14.64
C ILE A 25 16.96 9.42 14.31
N SER A 26 17.56 10.09 15.31
CA SER A 26 18.82 10.83 15.16
C SER A 26 20.00 9.96 14.72
N ASP A 27 19.98 8.68 15.07
CA ASP A 27 21.10 7.75 14.90
C ASP A 27 21.02 7.03 13.54
N LEU A 28 19.92 7.21 12.80
CA LEU A 28 19.76 6.66 11.46
C LEU A 28 20.60 7.44 10.44
N PRO A 29 21.24 6.75 9.49
CA PRO A 29 22.08 7.39 8.48
C PRO A 29 21.25 8.03 7.36
N GLY A 30 21.62 9.25 6.95
CA GLY A 30 21.22 9.88 5.69
C GLY A 30 19.71 9.85 5.42
N GLU A 31 19.32 9.24 4.29
CA GLU A 31 17.93 9.18 3.82
C GLU A 31 17.01 8.34 4.74
N LEU A 32 17.55 7.37 5.48
CA LEU A 32 16.75 6.57 6.42
C LEU A 32 16.18 7.45 7.54
N LYS A 33 16.93 8.46 7.97
CA LYS A 33 16.44 9.44 8.94
C LYS A 33 15.24 10.20 8.39
N THR A 34 15.33 10.69 7.16
CA THR A 34 14.24 11.43 6.49
C THR A 34 12.99 10.56 6.35
N VAL A 35 13.15 9.31 5.91
CA VAL A 35 12.04 8.36 5.77
C VAL A 35 11.41 8.04 7.13
N ALA A 36 12.23 7.77 8.16
CA ALA A 36 11.72 7.49 9.50
C ALA A 36 10.94 8.67 10.08
N THR A 37 11.43 9.91 9.94
CA THR A 37 10.70 11.11 10.38
C THR A 37 9.36 11.25 9.67
N ALA A 38 9.34 11.14 8.34
CA ALA A 38 8.11 11.28 7.55
C ALA A 38 7.06 10.20 7.88
N ILE A 39 7.52 8.98 8.17
CA ILE A 39 6.63 7.91 8.63
C ILE A 39 6.09 8.24 10.04
N ASP A 40 6.95 8.70 10.95
CA ASP A 40 6.57 8.99 12.34
C ASP A 40 5.57 10.16 12.45
N GLU A 41 5.64 11.13 11.54
CA GLU A 41 4.67 12.24 11.43
C GLU A 41 3.23 11.75 11.20
N HIS A 42 3.06 10.61 10.50
CA HIS A 42 1.76 10.02 10.20
C HIS A 42 1.44 8.78 11.05
N MET A 43 2.45 8.11 11.59
CA MET A 43 2.35 6.91 12.44
C MET A 43 3.34 7.02 13.62
N PRO A 44 2.99 7.80 14.67
CA PRO A 44 3.90 8.08 15.78
C PRO A 44 4.36 6.82 16.51
N GLY A 45 5.68 6.69 16.68
CA GLY A 45 6.33 5.56 17.36
C GLY A 45 6.69 4.39 16.46
N ASP A 46 6.30 4.40 15.19
CA ASP A 46 6.57 3.33 14.23
C ASP A 46 7.60 3.70 13.15
N GLY A 47 8.04 4.97 13.09
CA GLY A 47 8.94 5.49 12.06
C GLY A 47 10.23 4.67 11.88
N VAL A 48 10.99 4.50 12.97
CA VAL A 48 12.26 3.76 12.94
C VAL A 48 12.06 2.30 12.57
N ARG A 49 11.04 1.64 13.16
CA ARG A 49 10.75 0.22 12.95
C ARG A 49 10.45 -0.07 11.48
N LEU A 50 9.59 0.73 10.85
CA LEU A 50 9.21 0.56 9.46
C LEU A 50 10.35 0.88 8.51
N THR A 51 11.13 1.92 8.79
CA THR A 51 12.32 2.26 7.99
C THR A 51 13.36 1.15 8.00
N LEU A 52 13.67 0.57 9.18
CA LEU A 52 14.62 -0.54 9.27
C LEU A 52 14.10 -1.80 8.58
N LEU A 53 12.79 -2.05 8.64
CA LEU A 53 12.16 -3.13 7.88
C LEU A 53 12.37 -2.91 6.37
N LEU A 54 12.10 -1.71 5.86
CA LEU A 54 12.32 -1.38 4.45
C LEU A 54 13.78 -1.54 4.04
N ALA A 55 14.72 -1.10 4.87
CA ALA A 55 16.16 -1.24 4.63
C ALA A 55 16.62 -2.72 4.57
N GLN A 56 16.04 -3.59 5.41
CA GLN A 56 16.31 -5.03 5.38
C GLN A 56 15.75 -5.70 4.12
N VAL A 57 14.57 -5.27 3.66
CA VAL A 57 13.92 -5.85 2.48
C VAL A 57 14.58 -5.37 1.18
N PHE A 58 15.04 -4.11 1.13
CA PHE A 58 15.61 -3.50 -0.07
C PHE A 58 17.04 -2.97 0.15
N PRO A 59 18.01 -3.84 0.56
CA PRO A 59 19.35 -3.38 0.90
C PRO A 59 20.09 -2.89 -0.35
N GLY A 60 20.62 -1.66 -0.28
CA GLY A 60 21.43 -1.06 -1.35
C GLY A 60 20.68 -0.76 -2.65
N GLN A 61 19.34 -0.78 -2.64
CA GLN A 61 18.51 -0.51 -3.81
C GLN A 61 17.94 0.91 -3.75
N HIS A 62 18.02 1.63 -4.87
CA HIS A 62 17.25 2.86 -5.04
C HIS A 62 15.78 2.52 -5.30
N LEU A 63 14.91 2.80 -4.33
CA LEU A 63 13.47 2.57 -4.46
C LEU A 63 12.85 3.67 -5.32
N TYR A 64 12.50 3.33 -6.56
CA TYR A 64 11.71 4.20 -7.42
C TYR A 64 10.21 3.95 -7.23
N LEU A 65 9.52 4.88 -6.58
CA LEU A 65 8.08 4.81 -6.36
C LEU A 65 7.32 5.44 -7.54
N ARG A 66 6.97 4.63 -8.55
CA ARG A 66 6.23 5.12 -9.72
C ARG A 66 4.75 5.35 -9.37
N LYS A 67 4.34 6.62 -9.27
CA LYS A 67 2.93 7.08 -9.17
C LYS A 67 2.12 6.36 -8.08
N PRO A 68 2.44 6.55 -6.79
CA PRO A 68 1.68 5.95 -5.68
C PRO A 68 0.19 6.37 -5.69
N ASP A 69 -0.13 7.52 -6.29
CA ASP A 69 -1.48 8.04 -6.46
C ASP A 69 -2.46 7.05 -7.08
N LYS A 70 -2.00 6.10 -7.89
CA LYS A 70 -2.87 5.06 -8.44
C LYS A 70 -3.46 4.21 -7.30
N PHE A 71 -2.62 3.72 -6.39
CA PHE A 71 -3.04 2.88 -5.29
C PHE A 71 -3.85 3.66 -4.26
N ILE A 72 -3.46 4.90 -3.99
CA ILE A 72 -4.22 5.80 -3.11
C ILE A 72 -5.63 6.04 -3.67
N ARG A 73 -5.77 6.29 -4.98
CA ARG A 73 -7.07 6.43 -5.64
C ARG A 73 -7.89 5.15 -5.57
N LEU A 74 -7.27 4.00 -5.81
CA LEU A 74 -7.95 2.71 -5.71
C LEU A 74 -8.51 2.48 -4.29
N TRP A 75 -7.68 2.70 -3.28
CA TRP A 75 -8.09 2.55 -1.87
C TRP A 75 -9.21 3.52 -1.49
N ARG A 76 -9.10 4.78 -1.92
CA ARG A 76 -10.18 5.77 -1.75
C ARG A 76 -11.49 5.28 -2.37
N ASN A 77 -11.45 4.74 -3.59
CA ASN A 77 -12.63 4.22 -4.27
C ASN A 77 -13.26 3.05 -3.49
N VAL A 78 -12.44 2.14 -2.94
CA VAL A 78 -12.90 1.03 -2.08
C VAL A 78 -13.60 1.54 -0.82
N ILE A 79 -13.01 2.53 -0.14
CA ILE A 79 -13.63 3.15 1.05
C ILE A 79 -14.96 3.82 0.67
N MET A 80 -14.98 4.63 -0.39
CA MET A 80 -16.19 5.31 -0.86
C MET A 80 -17.32 4.32 -1.13
N ARG A 81 -16.99 3.19 -1.76
CA ARG A 81 -17.95 2.13 -2.04
C ARG A 81 -18.43 1.46 -0.75
N SER A 82 -17.52 1.12 0.16
CA SER A 82 -17.87 0.53 1.45
C SER A 82 -18.78 1.43 2.29
N ILE A 83 -18.61 2.75 2.23
CA ILE A 83 -19.49 3.70 2.93
C ILE A 83 -20.86 3.74 2.25
N TYR A 84 -20.91 3.74 0.91
CA TYR A 84 -22.16 3.73 0.16
C TYR A 84 -22.98 2.44 0.37
N ASP A 85 -22.32 1.29 0.34
CA ASP A 85 -22.97 -0.03 0.51
C ASP A 85 -23.58 -0.22 1.91
N GLN A 86 -23.21 0.61 2.90
CA GLN A 86 -23.89 0.65 4.20
C GLN A 86 -25.28 1.29 4.13
N GLY A 87 -25.67 1.88 2.99
CA GLY A 87 -27.04 2.34 2.69
C GLY A 87 -27.48 3.64 3.37
N ASN A 88 -26.62 4.25 4.20
CA ASN A 88 -26.96 5.43 5.02
C ASN A 88 -26.47 6.75 4.42
N ILE A 89 -26.02 6.77 3.16
CA ILE A 89 -25.50 7.98 2.52
C ILE A 89 -25.94 8.05 1.06
N THR A 90 -26.29 9.24 0.60
CA THR A 90 -26.56 9.52 -0.82
C THR A 90 -25.26 9.81 -1.59
N ALA A 91 -25.30 9.67 -2.91
CA ALA A 91 -24.13 9.98 -3.76
C ALA A 91 -23.67 11.45 -3.62
N HIS A 92 -24.61 12.37 -3.43
CA HIS A 92 -24.33 13.79 -3.19
C HIS A 92 -23.59 14.01 -1.86
N GLU A 93 -24.06 13.40 -0.77
CA GLU A 93 -23.40 13.49 0.54
C GLU A 93 -22.01 12.85 0.52
N LEU A 94 -21.85 11.72 -0.18
CA LEU A 94 -20.55 11.08 -0.36
C LEU A 94 -19.57 11.97 -1.13
N SER A 95 -20.04 12.71 -2.12
CA SER A 95 -19.26 13.73 -2.85
C SER A 95 -18.78 14.84 -1.91
N SER A 96 -19.66 15.38 -1.05
CA SER A 96 -19.28 16.40 -0.07
C SER A 96 -18.29 15.89 0.98
N LEU A 97 -18.46 14.65 1.46
CA LEU A 97 -17.56 14.04 2.46
C LEU A 97 -16.15 13.81 1.91
N THR A 98 -16.04 13.38 0.65
CA THR A 98 -14.76 12.96 0.07
C THR A 98 -14.10 14.01 -0.82
N GLY A 99 -14.79 15.12 -1.12
CA GLY A 99 -14.31 16.17 -2.01
C GLY A 99 -14.20 15.72 -3.48
N VAL A 100 -14.83 14.59 -3.84
CA VAL A 100 -14.84 14.05 -5.20
C VAL A 100 -16.11 14.52 -5.91
N CYS A 101 -16.00 14.98 -7.15
CA CYS A 101 -17.18 15.46 -7.88
C CYS A 101 -18.22 14.34 -8.08
N GLU A 102 -19.50 14.71 -8.04
CA GLU A 102 -20.61 13.74 -8.09
C GLU A 102 -20.57 12.83 -9.32
N ARG A 103 -20.19 13.36 -10.48
CA ARG A 103 -19.98 12.54 -11.70
C ARG A 103 -18.97 11.42 -11.46
N GLN A 104 -17.86 11.71 -10.80
CA GLN A 104 -16.83 10.73 -10.50
C GLN A 104 -17.28 9.75 -9.41
N VAL A 105 -18.11 10.18 -8.45
CA VAL A 105 -18.76 9.27 -7.50
C VAL A 105 -19.58 8.22 -8.25
N TRP A 106 -20.43 8.64 -9.18
CA TRP A 106 -21.22 7.72 -9.99
C TRP A 106 -20.36 6.78 -10.84
N THR A 107 -19.23 7.25 -11.39
CA THR A 107 -18.26 6.39 -12.08
C THR A 107 -17.70 5.32 -11.13
N ILE A 108 -17.26 5.70 -9.93
CA ILE A 108 -16.71 4.78 -8.93
C ILE A 108 -17.75 3.74 -8.49
N LEU A 109 -19.00 4.18 -8.28
CA LEU A 109 -20.10 3.28 -7.92
C LEU A 109 -20.52 2.38 -9.08
N GLY A 110 -20.36 2.82 -10.33
CA GLY A 110 -20.63 2.03 -11.53
C GLY A 110 -19.56 0.95 -11.79
N GLU A 111 -18.27 1.30 -11.70
CA GLU A 111 -17.15 0.40 -12.00
C GLU A 111 -17.14 -0.88 -11.13
N ALA A 112 -17.61 -0.80 -9.88
CA ALA A 112 -17.66 -1.95 -8.98
C ALA A 112 -18.70 -3.03 -9.37
N ALA A 113 -19.70 -2.69 -10.20
CA ALA A 113 -20.66 -3.67 -10.69
C ALA A 113 -20.03 -4.62 -11.73
N ASP A 114 -19.07 -4.13 -12.52
CA ASP A 114 -18.51 -4.84 -13.67
C ASP A 114 -17.35 -5.78 -13.28
N GLU A 115 -16.52 -5.40 -12.29
CA GLU A 115 -15.39 -6.25 -11.85
C GLU A 115 -15.82 -7.49 -11.05
N GLN A 116 -16.99 -7.49 -10.40
CA GLN A 116 -17.52 -8.67 -9.70
C GLN A 116 -18.16 -9.69 -10.64
N GLN A 117 -18.67 -9.26 -11.81
CA GLN A 117 -19.24 -10.17 -12.82
C GLN A 117 -18.17 -10.84 -13.70
N GLY A 118 -17.01 -10.23 -13.87
CA GLY A 118 -15.92 -10.78 -14.69
C GLY A 118 -15.18 -12.01 -14.12
N LYS A 119 -15.44 -12.39 -12.86
CA LYS A 119 -14.79 -13.55 -12.21
C LYS A 119 -15.68 -14.80 -12.05
N GLN A 120 -16.95 -14.74 -12.47
CA GLN A 120 -17.88 -15.89 -12.38
C GLN A 120 -18.24 -16.54 -13.72
N GLY A 121 -17.68 -16.10 -14.85
CA GLY A 121 -18.09 -16.57 -16.19
C GLY A 121 -17.07 -17.46 -16.93
N GLY A 122 -16.39 -18.40 -16.26
CA GLY A 122 -15.34 -19.20 -16.91
C GLY A 122 -15.12 -20.58 -16.33
N ALA A 123 -16.17 -21.42 -16.25
CA ALA A 123 -16.03 -22.87 -16.13
C ALA A 123 -17.36 -23.60 -16.47
N GLU A 124 -17.73 -23.64 -17.75
CA GLU A 124 -18.62 -24.66 -18.34
C GLU A 124 -18.12 -24.84 -19.78
N GLU A 125 -17.31 -25.87 -20.03
CA GLU A 125 -17.74 -27.18 -20.54
C GLU A 125 -17.95 -27.16 -22.08
N GLN A 126 -17.05 -27.83 -22.80
CA GLN A 126 -17.35 -28.68 -23.95
C GLN A 126 -16.07 -29.38 -24.42
N ASP A 127 -15.80 -30.55 -23.81
CA ASP A 127 -15.08 -31.64 -24.47
C ASP A 127 -16.14 -32.46 -25.20
N GLY A 128 -15.98 -32.58 -26.52
CA GLY A 128 -16.78 -33.40 -27.42
C GLY A 128 -15.93 -33.84 -28.60
#